data_AF-A0A7V9C9G9-F1
#
_entry.id   AF-A0A7V9C9G9-F1
#
_cell.length_a   1.000
_cell.length_b   1.000
_cell.length_c   1.000
_cell.angle_alpha   90.00
_cell.angle_beta   90.00
_cell.angle_gamma   90.00
#
_symmetry.space_group_name_H-M   'P 1'
#
loop_
_entity.id
_entity.type
_entity.pdbx_description
1 polymer ?
#
loop_
_entity_poly.entity_id
_entity_poly.type
_entity_poly.pdbx_seq_one_letter_code
_entity_poly.pdbx_strand_id
1 'polypeptide(L)'
;MERIESAVEKSYEGINWATSITMVVFHILSVVALFFFTWQALAVTIFLWWVSGSLGVGMGYHRLLTHRGYKTPKLVEYFLTLCATLSLESGPISWVTTHRIHHQHTEVPGADPHTPREGGWWAHMGWILTGTAQQYSV
;
A
#
# COMPACT_ATOMS: atom_id res chain seq x y z
N MET A 1 -27.79 5.42 -5.18
CA MET A 1 -27.17 5.15 -3.87
C MET A 1 -26.97 3.64 -3.70
N GLU A 2 -28.00 2.83 -3.90
CA GLU A 2 -27.96 1.35 -3.88
C GLU A 2 -26.89 0.72 -4.81
N ARG A 3 -26.63 1.31 -5.99
CA ARG A 3 -25.63 0.81 -6.96
C ARG A 3 -24.16 1.09 -6.58
N ILE A 4 -23.92 1.97 -5.60
CA ILE A 4 -22.58 2.28 -5.09
C ILE A 4 -22.30 1.40 -3.88
N GLU A 5 -23.32 1.10 -3.06
CA GLU A 5 -23.22 0.18 -1.93
C GLU A 5 -22.88 -1.24 -2.38
N SER A 6 -23.42 -1.71 -3.52
CA SER A 6 -23.08 -3.05 -4.06
C SER A 6 -21.66 -3.17 -4.61
N ALA A 7 -20.99 -2.06 -4.96
CA ALA A 7 -19.60 -2.07 -5.42
C ALA A 7 -18.60 -2.09 -4.25
N VAL A 8 -19.09 -1.84 -3.03
CA VAL A 8 -18.32 -1.85 -1.78
C VAL A 8 -18.78 -3.02 -0.89
N GLU A 9 -19.31 -4.10 -1.50
CA GLU A 9 -19.57 -5.32 -0.75
C GLU A 9 -18.24 -6.01 -0.45
N LYS A 10 -17.88 -5.96 0.83
CA LYS A 10 -16.58 -6.37 1.35
C LYS A 10 -16.47 -7.89 1.30
N SER A 11 -15.83 -8.40 0.26
CA SER A 11 -15.33 -9.78 0.28
C SER A 11 -14.12 -9.82 1.21
N TYR A 12 -14.37 -10.04 2.49
CA TYR A 12 -13.36 -10.52 3.45
C TYR A 12 -13.09 -12.03 3.29
N GLU A 13 -13.71 -12.67 2.30
CA GLU A 13 -13.70 -14.11 2.20
C GLU A 13 -12.38 -14.60 1.62
N GLY A 14 -11.59 -15.24 2.48
CA GLY A 14 -10.40 -15.97 2.10
C GLY A 14 -9.10 -15.17 2.22
N ILE A 15 -8.01 -15.93 2.12
CA ILE A 15 -6.65 -15.41 2.19
C ILE A 15 -6.26 -14.87 0.82
N ASN A 16 -5.71 -13.66 0.77
CA ASN A 16 -5.03 -13.16 -0.41
C ASN A 16 -3.67 -13.87 -0.50
N TRP A 17 -3.65 -15.02 -1.17
CA TRP A 17 -2.45 -15.87 -1.26
C TRP A 17 -1.28 -15.17 -1.94
N ALA A 18 -1.52 -14.34 -2.96
CA ALA A 18 -0.46 -13.62 -3.66
C ALA A 18 0.27 -12.65 -2.73
N THR A 19 -0.48 -11.80 -2.02
CA THR A 19 0.09 -10.87 -1.03
C THR A 19 0.72 -11.62 0.14
N SER A 20 0.05 -12.66 0.64
CA SER A 20 0.52 -13.45 1.79
C SER A 20 1.84 -14.15 1.50
N ILE A 21 1.97 -14.82 0.36
CA ILE A 21 3.21 -15.48 -0.06
C ILE A 21 4.31 -14.43 -0.26
N THR A 22 4.00 -13.31 -0.92
CA THR A 22 4.96 -12.21 -1.13
C THR A 22 5.48 -11.69 0.19
N MET A 23 4.61 -11.42 1.16
CA MET A 23 4.99 -10.95 2.49
C MET A 23 5.86 -11.97 3.23
N VAL A 24 5.47 -13.25 3.25
CA VAL A 24 6.27 -14.31 3.89
C VAL A 24 7.66 -14.42 3.27
N VAL A 25 7.74 -14.47 1.94
CA VAL A 25 9.03 -14.55 1.23
C VAL A 25 9.88 -13.32 1.53
N PHE A 26 9.30 -12.11 1.51
CA PHE A 26 10.04 -10.88 1.77
C PHE A 26 10.62 -10.83 3.19
N HIS A 27 9.87 -11.30 4.19
CA HIS A 27 10.34 -11.36 5.58
C HIS A 27 11.45 -12.42 5.74
N ILE A 28 11.31 -13.60 5.10
CA ILE A 28 12.37 -14.62 5.10
C ILE A 28 13.64 -14.06 4.46
N LEU A 29 13.54 -13.43 3.29
CA LEU A 29 14.68 -12.81 2.61
C LEU A 29 15.31 -11.69 3.43
N SER A 30 14.51 -10.92 4.17
CA SER A 30 15.02 -9.87 5.08
C SER A 30 15.85 -10.45 6.22
N VAL A 31 15.42 -11.58 6.81
CA VAL A 31 16.21 -12.31 7.82
C VAL A 31 17.48 -12.88 7.21
N VAL A 32 17.39 -13.49 6.01
CA VAL A 32 18.55 -14.02 5.29
C VAL A 32 19.58 -12.91 4.98
N ALA A 33 19.11 -11.72 4.58
CA ALA A 33 19.98 -10.59 4.25
C ALA A 33 20.88 -10.14 5.41
N LEU A 34 20.48 -10.37 6.65
CA LEU A 34 21.31 -10.07 7.84
C LEU A 34 22.62 -10.87 7.86
N PHE A 35 22.66 -12.05 7.24
CA PHE A 35 23.86 -12.89 7.14
C PHE A 35 24.79 -12.49 5.98
N PHE A 36 24.35 -11.61 5.08
CA PHE A 36 25.11 -11.11 3.92
C PHE A 36 25.41 -9.61 4.04
N PHE A 37 25.50 -9.11 5.27
CA PHE A 37 25.65 -7.69 5.55
C PHE A 37 26.93 -7.09 4.96
N THR A 38 26.79 -5.95 4.31
CA THR A 38 27.88 -5.04 3.96
C THR A 38 27.42 -3.60 4.16
N TRP A 39 28.36 -2.69 4.45
CA TRP A 39 28.05 -1.26 4.59
C TRP A 39 27.48 -0.66 3.30
N GLN A 40 27.94 -1.15 2.15
CA GLN A 40 27.45 -0.76 0.83
C GLN A 40 25.99 -1.20 0.64
N ALA A 41 25.66 -2.44 0.98
CA ALA A 41 24.29 -2.94 0.90
C ALA A 41 23.36 -2.17 1.86
N LEU A 42 23.82 -1.85 3.08
CA LEU A 42 23.06 -1.03 4.01
C LEU A 42 22.80 0.37 3.45
N ALA A 43 23.82 1.02 2.90
CA ALA A 43 23.69 2.35 2.30
C ALA A 43 22.68 2.36 1.14
N VAL A 44 22.76 1.37 0.24
CA VAL A 44 21.80 1.19 -0.86
C VAL A 44 20.39 0.93 -0.33
N THR A 45 20.26 0.10 0.72
CA THR A 45 18.96 -0.20 1.34
C THR A 45 18.31 1.07 1.91
N ILE A 46 19.05 1.87 2.68
CA ILE A 46 18.56 3.13 3.24
C ILE A 46 18.18 4.11 2.14
N PHE A 47 19.01 4.23 1.09
CA PHE A 47 18.73 5.09 -0.05
C PHE A 47 17.44 4.68 -0.77
N LEU A 48 17.30 3.40 -1.11
CA LEU A 48 16.12 2.89 -1.80
C LEU A 48 14.86 2.96 -0.92
N TRP A 49 14.97 2.69 0.38
CA TRP A 49 13.89 2.86 1.34
C TRP A 49 13.39 4.30 1.39
N TRP A 50 14.31 5.28 1.41
CA TRP A 50 13.95 6.69 1.40
C TRP A 50 13.32 7.10 0.06
N VAL A 51 13.88 6.66 -1.07
CA VAL A 51 13.34 6.95 -2.40
C VAL A 51 11.93 6.37 -2.56
N SER A 52 11.71 5.10 -2.19
CA SER A 52 10.40 4.46 -2.34
C SER A 52 9.37 4.99 -1.35
N GLY A 53 9.74 5.17 -0.08
CA GLY A 53 8.83 5.64 0.97
C GLY A 53 8.55 7.13 0.92
N SER A 54 9.59 7.98 0.88
CA SER A 54 9.42 9.43 0.97
C SER A 54 9.03 10.05 -0.37
N LEU A 55 9.80 9.79 -1.44
CA LEU A 55 9.50 10.34 -2.77
C LEU A 55 8.35 9.58 -3.42
N GLY A 56 8.39 8.25 -3.38
CA GLY A 56 7.38 7.40 -3.98
C GLY A 56 6.02 7.50 -3.29
N VAL A 57 5.88 6.85 -2.13
CA VAL A 57 4.60 6.79 -1.41
C VAL A 57 4.19 8.16 -0.89
N GLY A 58 5.08 8.84 -0.17
CA GLY A 58 4.79 10.11 0.50
C GLY A 58 4.46 11.25 -0.46
N MET A 59 5.31 11.50 -1.45
CA MET A 59 5.09 12.57 -2.43
C MET A 59 4.21 12.10 -3.60
N GLY A 60 4.53 10.96 -4.21
CA GLY A 60 3.80 10.41 -5.36
C GLY A 60 2.40 9.90 -5.03
N TYR A 61 2.27 8.69 -4.48
CA TYR A 61 0.95 8.05 -4.29
C TYR A 61 0.04 8.87 -3.36
N HIS A 62 0.57 9.34 -2.23
CA HIS A 62 -0.22 10.00 -1.21
C HIS A 62 -0.58 11.45 -1.59
N ARG A 63 0.41 12.35 -1.68
CA ARG A 63 0.13 13.79 -1.84
C ARG A 63 -0.27 14.16 -3.26
N LEU A 64 0.41 13.63 -4.27
CA LEU A 64 0.16 13.97 -5.67
C LEU A 64 -1.06 13.23 -6.24
N LEU A 65 -1.07 11.89 -6.21
CA LEU A 65 -2.12 11.11 -6.88
C LEU A 65 -3.42 11.03 -6.06
N THR A 66 -3.31 10.79 -4.76
CA THR A 66 -4.50 10.63 -3.91
C THR A 66 -5.15 11.97 -3.61
N HIS A 67 -4.40 12.88 -2.97
CA HIS A 67 -4.93 14.15 -2.45
C HIS A 67 -4.87 15.31 -3.45
N ARG A 68 -4.18 15.15 -4.58
CA ARG A 68 -4.01 16.23 -5.58
C ARG A 68 -3.48 17.52 -4.96
N GLY A 69 -2.60 17.39 -3.95
CA GLY A 69 -2.12 18.52 -3.14
C GLY A 69 -1.21 19.49 -3.90
N TYR A 70 -0.70 19.09 -5.06
CA TYR A 70 0.08 19.94 -5.96
C TYR A 70 0.01 19.42 -7.40
N LYS A 71 0.49 20.24 -8.35
CA LYS A 71 0.60 19.89 -9.77
C LYS A 71 2.07 19.79 -10.16
N THR A 72 2.40 18.86 -11.06
CA THR A 72 3.74 18.69 -11.60
C THR A 72 3.69 18.44 -13.11
N PRO A 73 4.79 18.66 -13.85
CA PRO A 73 4.92 18.14 -15.21
C PRO A 73 4.79 16.62 -15.23
N LYS A 74 4.28 16.05 -16.33
CA LYS A 74 4.01 14.60 -16.41
C LYS A 74 5.22 13.71 -16.18
N LEU A 75 6.42 14.15 -16.57
CA LEU A 75 7.65 13.41 -16.31
C LEU A 75 7.93 13.26 -14.80
N VAL A 76 7.65 14.30 -14.01
CA VAL A 76 7.83 14.26 -12.55
C VAL A 76 6.76 13.39 -11.91
N GLU A 77 5.51 13.49 -12.37
CA GLU A 77 4.42 12.60 -11.93
C GLU A 77 4.77 11.13 -12.16
N TYR A 78 5.25 10.77 -13.35
CA TYR A 78 5.66 9.40 -13.66
C TYR A 78 6.89 8.95 -12.88
N PHE A 79 7.89 9.82 -12.71
CA PHE A 79 9.06 9.51 -11.90
C PHE A 79 8.67 9.19 -10.44
N LEU A 80 7.86 10.03 -9.79
CA LEU A 80 7.41 9.79 -8.42
C LEU A 80 6.53 8.53 -8.33
N THR A 81 5.67 8.30 -9.32
CA THR A 81 4.84 7.09 -9.40
C THR A 81 5.71 5.83 -9.55
N LEU A 82 6.78 5.89 -10.34
CA LEU A 82 7.74 4.80 -10.48
C LEU A 82 8.48 4.55 -9.16
N CYS A 83 8.99 5.59 -8.50
CA CYS A 83 9.59 5.46 -7.16
C CYS A 83 8.64 4.76 -6.18
N ALA A 84 7.35 5.07 -6.21
CA ALA A 84 6.35 4.45 -5.35
C ALA A 84 6.18 2.95 -5.65
N THR A 85 6.22 2.52 -6.92
CA THR A 85 6.11 1.08 -7.24
C THR A 85 7.23 0.23 -6.64
N LEU A 86 8.37 0.85 -6.29
CA LEU A 86 9.47 0.17 -5.59
C LEU A 86 9.13 -0.19 -4.13
N SER A 87 8.07 0.38 -3.53
CA SER A 87 7.65 0.04 -2.17
C SER A 87 6.88 -1.28 -2.07
N LEU A 88 6.42 -1.82 -3.21
CA LEU A 88 5.59 -3.03 -3.28
C LEU A 88 4.24 -2.90 -2.55
N GLU A 89 3.71 -1.70 -2.36
CA GLU A 89 2.41 -1.44 -1.71
C GLU A 89 1.21 -1.51 -2.68
N SER A 90 1.27 -2.33 -3.74
CA SER A 90 0.35 -2.37 -4.90
C SER A 90 0.51 -1.24 -5.92
N GLY A 91 -0.22 -1.34 -7.03
CA GLY A 91 -0.20 -0.35 -8.10
C GLY A 91 -0.90 0.96 -7.74
N PRO A 92 -0.63 2.04 -8.51
CA PRO A 92 -1.08 3.39 -8.17
C PRO A 92 -2.60 3.53 -8.07
N ILE A 93 -3.35 2.89 -8.97
CA ILE A 93 -4.82 2.94 -8.97
C ILE A 93 -5.34 2.34 -7.66
N SER A 94 -4.83 1.18 -7.28
CA SER A 94 -5.34 0.46 -6.13
C SER A 94 -4.98 1.13 -4.81
N TRP A 95 -3.73 1.58 -4.67
CA TRP A 95 -3.28 2.32 -3.49
C TRP A 95 -4.12 3.58 -3.30
N VAL A 96 -4.32 4.37 -4.36
CA VAL A 96 -5.13 5.60 -4.32
C VAL A 96 -6.58 5.31 -3.95
N THR A 97 -7.19 4.28 -4.53
CA THR A 97 -8.57 3.88 -4.21
C THR A 97 -8.69 3.49 -2.74
N THR A 98 -7.82 2.60 -2.26
CA THR A 98 -7.79 2.17 -0.85
C THR A 98 -7.67 3.36 0.10
N HIS A 99 -6.71 4.24 -0.17
CA HIS A 99 -6.42 5.39 0.68
C HIS A 99 -7.57 6.40 0.70
N ARG A 100 -8.26 6.59 -0.43
CA ARG A 100 -9.48 7.43 -0.47
C ARG A 100 -10.63 6.82 0.33
N ILE A 101 -10.84 5.50 0.25
CA ILE A 101 -11.86 4.82 1.04
C ILE A 101 -11.56 4.96 2.53
N HIS A 102 -10.30 4.77 2.94
CA HIS A 102 -9.86 4.99 4.32
C HIS A 102 -10.18 6.41 4.81
N HIS A 103 -9.83 7.44 4.03
CA HIS A 103 -10.12 8.82 4.40
C HIS A 103 -11.63 9.14 4.42
N GLN A 104 -12.41 8.55 3.52
CA GLN A 104 -13.86 8.78 3.47
C GLN A 104 -14.60 8.10 4.63
N HIS A 105 -14.13 6.95 5.09
CA HIS A 105 -14.79 6.13 6.11
C HIS A 105 -13.92 5.92 7.35
N THR A 106 -13.06 6.88 7.67
CA THR A 106 -12.07 6.76 8.74
C THR A 106 -12.70 6.24 10.03
N GLU A 107 -12.12 5.18 10.57
CA GLU A 107 -12.56 4.53 11.81
C GLU A 107 -13.98 3.94 11.80
N VAL A 108 -14.59 3.74 10.63
CA VAL A 108 -15.89 3.05 10.51
C VAL A 108 -15.63 1.56 10.28
N PRO A 109 -15.94 0.67 11.26
CA PRO A 109 -15.82 -0.77 11.06
C PRO A 109 -16.64 -1.24 9.86
N GLY A 110 -16.10 -2.19 9.11
CA GLY A 110 -16.69 -2.63 7.85
C GLY A 110 -16.48 -1.69 6.67
N ALA A 111 -16.21 -0.40 6.84
CA ALA A 111 -16.04 0.54 5.70
C ALA A 111 -14.60 1.04 5.51
N ASP A 112 -13.88 1.34 6.60
CA ASP A 112 -12.44 1.59 6.56
C ASP A 112 -11.71 0.26 6.26
N PRO A 113 -10.83 0.18 5.25
CA PRO A 113 -10.10 -1.05 4.95
C PRO A 113 -9.22 -1.52 6.11
N HIS A 114 -8.65 -0.60 6.88
CA HIS A 114 -7.63 -0.89 7.88
C HIS A 114 -7.86 -0.10 9.18
N THR A 115 -9.12 -0.01 9.62
CA THR A 115 -9.43 0.68 10.86
C THR A 115 -8.76 0.00 12.06
N PRO A 116 -8.10 0.75 12.95
CA PRO A 116 -7.62 0.23 14.23
C PRO A 116 -8.74 -0.30 15.14
N ARG A 117 -10.01 0.07 14.89
CA ARG A 117 -11.17 -0.39 15.67
C ARG A 117 -11.49 -1.88 15.44
N GLU A 118 -11.00 -2.46 14.35
CA GLU A 118 -11.05 -3.91 14.08
C GLU A 118 -9.83 -4.66 14.68
N GLY A 119 -8.94 -3.95 15.37
CA GLY A 119 -7.81 -4.51 16.12
C GLY A 119 -6.45 -4.05 15.57
N GLY A 120 -5.43 -4.00 16.44
CA GLY A 120 -4.10 -3.55 16.07
C GLY A 120 -3.41 -4.45 15.03
N TRP A 121 -3.57 -5.78 15.16
CA TRP A 121 -3.06 -6.72 14.17
C TRP A 121 -3.76 -6.56 12.81
N TRP A 122 -5.06 -6.29 12.84
CA TRP A 122 -5.85 -6.04 11.65
C TRP A 122 -5.34 -4.82 10.90
N ALA A 123 -5.21 -3.67 11.56
CA ALA A 123 -4.71 -2.44 10.96
C ALA A 123 -3.24 -2.55 10.50
N HIS A 124 -2.42 -3.38 11.16
CA HIS A 124 -1.02 -3.58 10.79
C HIS A 124 -0.85 -4.45 9.54
N MET A 125 -1.44 -5.65 9.53
CA MET A 125 -1.26 -6.64 8.46
C MET A 125 -2.53 -7.42 8.10
N GLY A 126 -3.47 -7.61 9.04
CA GLY A 126 -4.63 -8.47 8.80
C GLY A 126 -5.42 -8.05 7.56
N TRP A 127 -5.65 -6.75 7.39
CA TRP A 127 -6.44 -6.22 6.27
C TRP A 127 -5.86 -6.55 4.89
N ILE A 128 -4.52 -6.53 4.73
CA ILE A 128 -3.87 -6.72 3.43
C ILE A 128 -3.72 -8.21 3.06
N LEU A 129 -3.82 -9.09 4.05
CA LEU A 129 -3.69 -10.55 3.89
C LEU A 129 -5.04 -11.23 3.57
N THR A 130 -6.15 -10.52 3.68
CA THR A 130 -7.51 -11.08 3.50
C THR A 130 -8.25 -10.40 2.36
N GLY A 131 -9.11 -11.17 1.68
CA GLY A 131 -10.09 -10.63 0.72
C GLY A 131 -9.48 -9.89 -0.48
N THR A 132 -10.27 -8.99 -1.06
CA THR A 132 -9.86 -8.13 -2.20
C THR A 132 -9.06 -6.90 -1.76
N ALA A 133 -8.26 -6.99 -0.69
CA ALA A 133 -7.45 -5.87 -0.24
C ALA A 133 -6.59 -5.37 -1.43
N GLN A 134 -6.83 -4.12 -1.83
CA GLN A 134 -6.21 -3.51 -3.01
C GLN A 134 -6.57 -4.20 -4.36
N GLN A 135 -7.71 -4.86 -4.48
CA GLN A 135 -8.23 -5.44 -5.71
C GLN A 135 -9.64 -4.93 -6.00
N TYR A 136 -9.82 -3.62 -5.94
CA TYR A 136 -11.08 -2.99 -6.34
C TYR A 136 -11.24 -3.13 -7.85
N SER A 137 -12.31 -3.79 -8.30
CA SER A 137 -12.74 -3.73 -9.70
C SER A 137 -13.16 -2.30 -10.01
N VAL A 138 -12.39 -1.61 -10.85
CA VAL A 138 -12.78 -0.34 -11.47
C VAL A 138 -13.61 -0.57 -12.72
#